data_AF-A0A5D3KC88-F1
#
_entry.id   AF-A0A5D3KC88-F1
#
_cell.length_a   1.000
_cell.length_b   1.000
_cell.length_c   1.000
_cell.angle_alpha   90.00
_cell.angle_beta   90.00
_cell.angle_gamma   90.00
#
_symmetry.space_group_name_H-M   'P 1'
#
loop_
_entity.id
_entity.type
_entity.pdbx_description
1 polymer ?
#
loop_
_entity_poly.entity_id
_entity_poly.type
_entity_poly.pdbx_seq_one_letter_code
_entity_poly.pdbx_strand_id
1 'polypeptide(L)'
;MILQSLAGLPAFLAYFCTGLIAIVAYLLVYTRITPHNEFQLIRDNDPAAAIALGLSLLGFVAPLFSAIAHSANVLDCLIWAFIALIVQVAVFYIVKIPVPDLSGRIAAGELAPAIWLGLSSLAAGLLNAACMIY
;
A
#
# COMPACT_ATOMS: atom_id res chain seq x y z
N MET A 1 27.01 -24.70 3.86
CA MET A 1 26.06 -24.05 2.92
C MET A 1 24.63 -24.03 3.48
N ILE A 2 23.99 -25.17 3.83
CA ILE A 2 22.60 -25.17 4.38
C ILE A 2 22.49 -24.46 5.74
N LEU A 3 23.40 -24.72 6.68
CA LEU A 3 23.43 -24.05 8.00
C LEU A 3 23.57 -22.52 7.91
N GLN A 4 24.19 -22.01 6.83
CA GLN A 4 24.40 -20.59 6.60
C GLN A 4 23.15 -19.93 6.03
N SER A 5 22.38 -20.65 5.20
CA SER A 5 21.04 -20.23 4.79
C SER A 5 20.06 -20.20 5.96
N LEU A 6 20.14 -21.15 6.89
CA LEU A 6 19.30 -21.15 8.10
C LEU A 6 19.68 -20.05 9.10
N ALA A 7 20.93 -19.57 9.08
CA ALA A 7 21.35 -18.44 9.92
C ALA A 7 20.63 -17.13 9.57
N GLY A 8 20.19 -16.96 8.31
CA GLY A 8 19.39 -15.82 7.87
C GLY A 8 17.89 -15.94 8.15
N LEU A 9 17.41 -17.13 8.54
CA LEU A 9 15.98 -17.40 8.76
C LEU A 9 15.35 -16.50 9.83
N PRO A 10 15.99 -16.24 11.00
CA PRO A 10 15.41 -15.35 12.01
C PRO A 10 15.22 -13.92 11.50
N ALA A 11 16.21 -13.39 10.75
CA ALA A 11 16.12 -12.04 10.17
C ALA A 11 15.05 -11.98 9.08
N PHE A 12 14.98 -12.99 8.22
CA PHE A 12 13.91 -13.14 7.22
C PHE A 12 12.52 -13.11 7.89
N LEU A 13 12.31 -13.93 8.93
CA LEU A 13 11.03 -13.99 9.64
C LEU A 13 10.70 -12.64 10.28
N ALA A 14 11.68 -11.98 10.91
CA ALA A 14 11.46 -10.67 11.52
C ALA A 14 10.99 -9.63 10.49
N TYR A 15 11.70 -9.46 9.37
CA TYR A 15 11.31 -8.48 8.34
C TYR A 15 10.03 -8.89 7.59
N PHE A 16 9.83 -10.18 7.32
CA PHE A 16 8.62 -10.67 6.66
C PHE A 16 7.38 -10.46 7.52
N CYS A 17 7.44 -10.81 8.81
CA CYS A 17 6.35 -10.54 9.74
C CYS A 17 6.09 -9.04 9.92
N THR A 18 7.15 -8.22 10.02
CA THR A 18 7.01 -6.76 10.07
C THR A 18 6.33 -6.22 8.81
N GLY A 19 6.73 -6.68 7.63
CA GLY A 19 6.10 -6.30 6.37
C GLY A 19 4.63 -6.70 6.30
N LEU A 20 4.27 -7.92 6.74
CA LEU A 20 2.88 -8.36 6.83
C LEU A 20 2.06 -7.49 7.79
N ILE A 21 2.60 -7.17 8.97
CA ILE A 21 1.94 -6.28 9.93
C ILE A 21 1.72 -4.90 9.32
N ALA A 22 2.72 -4.35 8.63
CA ALA A 22 2.60 -3.07 7.95
C ALA A 22 1.54 -3.09 6.83
N ILE A 23 1.46 -4.17 6.04
CA ILE A 23 0.44 -4.35 5.01
C ILE A 23 -0.96 -4.41 5.63
N VAL A 24 -1.15 -5.19 6.69
CA VAL A 24 -2.45 -5.28 7.38
C VAL A 24 -2.82 -3.93 7.98
N ALA A 25 -1.88 -3.24 8.61
CA ALA A 25 -2.09 -1.89 9.15
C ALA A 25 -2.49 -0.91 8.04
N TYR A 26 -1.80 -0.96 6.89
CA TYR A 26 -2.15 -0.15 5.72
C TYR A 26 -3.58 -0.42 5.26
N LEU A 27 -3.97 -1.67 5.05
CA LEU A 27 -5.31 -2.02 4.62
C LEU A 27 -6.37 -1.55 5.63
N LEU A 28 -6.14 -1.73 6.93
CA LEU A 28 -7.06 -1.28 7.98
C LEU A 28 -7.23 0.24 8.00
N VAL A 29 -6.13 0.99 7.85
CA VAL A 29 -6.19 2.46 7.85
C VAL A 29 -6.81 2.97 6.56
N TYR A 30 -6.38 2.45 5.42
CA TYR A 30 -6.87 2.86 4.10
C TYR A 30 -8.37 2.64 3.97
N THR A 31 -8.86 1.43 4.28
CA THR A 31 -10.30 1.07 4.19
C THR A 31 -11.18 1.79 5.22
N ARG A 32 -10.59 2.41 6.25
CA ARG A 32 -11.32 3.25 7.21
C ARG A 32 -11.38 4.72 6.79
N ILE A 33 -10.42 5.14 5.98
CA ILE A 33 -10.33 6.51 5.43
C ILE A 33 -11.19 6.62 4.16
N THR A 34 -11.27 5.55 3.38
CA THR A 34 -12.13 5.51 2.20
C THR A 34 -13.61 5.47 2.60
N PRO A 35 -14.48 6.26 1.94
CA PRO A 35 -15.91 6.34 2.28
C PRO A 35 -16.72 5.09 1.90
N HIS A 36 -16.15 4.20 1.10
CA HIS A 36 -16.83 3.03 0.54
C HIS A 36 -16.19 1.77 1.11
N ASN A 37 -16.97 0.70 1.26
CA ASN A 37 -16.49 -0.55 1.82
C ASN A 37 -15.87 -1.42 0.72
N GLU A 38 -14.57 -1.29 0.47
CA GLU A 38 -13.92 -2.00 -0.64
C GLU A 38 -14.05 -3.51 -0.52
N PHE A 39 -13.91 -4.07 0.69
CA PHE A 39 -14.02 -5.51 0.89
C PHE A 39 -15.43 -6.04 0.65
N GLN A 40 -16.46 -5.24 0.91
CA GLN A 40 -17.82 -5.63 0.55
C GLN A 40 -18.01 -5.60 -0.96
N LEU A 41 -17.59 -4.52 -1.63
CA LEU A 41 -17.65 -4.42 -3.09
C LEU A 41 -16.89 -5.56 -3.80
N ILE A 42 -15.71 -5.93 -3.29
CA ILE A 42 -14.94 -7.06 -3.81
C ILE A 42 -15.70 -8.39 -3.61
N ARG A 43 -16.38 -8.59 -2.47
CA ARG A 43 -17.23 -9.77 -2.24
C ARG A 43 -18.45 -9.79 -3.15
N ASP A 44 -18.96 -8.63 -3.51
CA ASP A 44 -20.06 -8.45 -4.47
C ASP A 44 -19.59 -8.52 -5.93
N ASN A 45 -18.32 -8.92 -6.15
CA ASN A 45 -17.68 -9.10 -7.46
C ASN A 45 -17.56 -7.80 -8.28
N ASP A 46 -17.37 -6.67 -7.60
CA ASP A 46 -17.09 -5.38 -8.23
C ASP A 46 -15.59 -5.28 -8.62
N PRO A 47 -15.25 -5.24 -9.92
CA PRO A 47 -13.86 -5.17 -10.36
C PRO A 47 -13.22 -3.81 -10.10
N ALA A 48 -14.01 -2.72 -10.02
CA ALA A 48 -13.49 -1.38 -9.79
C ALA A 48 -12.86 -1.28 -8.38
N ALA A 49 -13.56 -1.77 -7.37
CA ALA A 49 -13.03 -1.84 -6.00
C ALA A 49 -11.76 -2.70 -5.90
N ALA A 50 -11.73 -3.85 -6.58
CA ALA A 50 -10.57 -4.75 -6.59
C ALA A 50 -9.34 -4.09 -7.24
N ILE A 51 -9.51 -3.40 -8.37
CA ILE A 51 -8.43 -2.71 -9.09
C ILE A 51 -7.89 -1.55 -8.24
N ALA A 52 -8.79 -0.72 -7.71
CA ALA A 52 -8.42 0.44 -6.91
C ALA A 52 -7.62 0.03 -5.67
N LEU A 53 -8.14 -0.91 -4.87
CA LEU A 53 -7.49 -1.37 -3.65
C LEU A 53 -6.20 -2.15 -3.95
N GLY A 54 -6.20 -3.00 -4.98
CA GLY A 54 -5.05 -3.82 -5.36
C GLY A 54 -3.85 -2.99 -5.81
N LEU A 55 -4.06 -2.03 -6.72
CA LEU A 55 -2.99 -1.15 -7.18
C LEU A 55 -2.52 -0.18 -6.08
N SER A 56 -3.45 0.28 -5.25
CA SER A 56 -3.14 1.09 -4.06
C SER A 56 -2.25 0.34 -3.06
N LEU A 57 -2.54 -0.94 -2.81
CA LEU A 57 -1.72 -1.83 -2.00
C LEU A 57 -0.32 -2.02 -2.60
N LEU A 58 -0.21 -2.27 -3.91
CA LEU A 58 1.09 -2.34 -4.58
C LEU A 58 1.88 -1.04 -4.44
N GLY A 59 1.20 0.11 -4.49
CA GLY A 59 1.78 1.41 -4.22
C GLY A 59 2.36 1.52 -2.82
N PHE A 60 1.71 0.98 -1.79
CA PHE A 60 2.26 0.96 -0.43
C PHE A 60 3.41 -0.06 -0.26
N VAL A 61 3.33 -1.20 -0.95
CA VAL A 61 4.35 -2.25 -0.85
C VAL A 61 5.68 -1.80 -1.47
N ALA A 62 5.67 -0.94 -2.49
CA ALA A 62 6.90 -0.41 -3.10
C ALA A 62 7.85 0.32 -2.11
N PRO A 63 7.41 1.34 -1.34
CA PRO A 63 8.25 1.97 -0.34
C PRO A 63 8.54 1.05 0.85
N LEU A 64 7.63 0.15 1.22
CA LEU A 64 7.90 -0.86 2.24
C LEU A 64 9.03 -1.81 1.84
N PHE A 65 9.06 -2.22 0.56
CA PHE A 65 10.17 -3.01 0.00
C PHE A 65 11.49 -2.25 0.10
N SER A 66 11.50 -0.97 -0.28
CA SER A 66 12.69 -0.10 -0.17
C SER A 66 13.14 0.03 1.29
N ALA A 67 12.20 0.24 2.21
CA ALA A 67 12.47 0.31 3.64
C ALA A 67 13.09 -0.99 4.17
N ILE A 68 12.54 -2.17 3.84
CA ILE A 68 13.12 -3.45 4.26
C ILE A 68 14.53 -3.65 3.67
N ALA A 69 14.76 -3.23 2.43
CA ALA A 69 16.05 -3.41 1.76
C ALA A 69 17.18 -2.51 2.31
N HIS A 70 16.84 -1.33 2.82
CA HIS A 70 17.84 -0.33 3.25
C HIS A 70 17.83 -0.01 4.75
N SER A 71 16.86 -0.53 5.51
CA SER A 71 16.75 -0.23 6.94
C SER A 71 17.86 -0.86 7.78
N ALA A 72 18.33 -0.10 8.78
CA ALA A 72 19.36 -0.57 9.70
C ALA A 72 18.83 -1.64 10.68
N ASN A 73 17.54 -1.58 11.01
CA ASN A 73 16.87 -2.53 11.89
C ASN A 73 15.34 -2.50 11.67
N VAL A 74 14.62 -3.40 12.33
CA VAL A 74 13.15 -3.53 12.24
C VAL A 74 12.41 -2.26 12.67
N LEU A 75 12.92 -1.52 13.67
CA LEU A 75 12.29 -0.29 14.14
C LEU A 75 12.38 0.82 13.08
N ASP A 76 13.53 0.96 12.45
CA ASP A 76 13.77 1.88 11.33
C ASP A 76 12.86 1.54 10.14
N CYS A 77 12.73 0.25 9.81
CA CYS A 77 11.75 -0.22 8.81
C CYS A 77 10.31 0.20 9.14
N LEU A 78 9.89 0.11 10.41
CA LEU A 78 8.55 0.49 10.85
C LEU A 78 8.31 1.99 10.75
N ILE A 79 9.32 2.81 11.04
CA ILE A 79 9.24 4.27 10.88
C ILE A 79 9.02 4.63 9.41
N TRP A 80 9.78 4.01 8.50
CA TRP A 80 9.61 4.22 7.06
C TRP A 80 8.28 3.70 6.52
N ALA A 81 7.82 2.54 7.00
CA ALA A 81 6.50 2.03 6.67
C ALA A 81 5.38 2.99 7.10
N PHE A 82 5.53 3.62 8.28
CA PHE A 82 4.58 4.62 8.76
C PHE A 82 4.59 5.89 7.91
N ILE A 83 5.77 6.39 7.54
CA ILE A 83 5.90 7.53 6.62
C ILE A 83 5.27 7.20 5.26
N ALA A 84 5.52 6.00 4.74
CA ALA A 84 4.94 5.54 3.50
C ALA A 84 3.41 5.50 3.54
N LEU A 85 2.84 5.05 4.66
CA LEU A 85 1.39 5.05 4.87
C LEU A 85 0.84 6.48 4.83
N ILE A 86 1.47 7.44 5.50
CA ILE A 86 1.05 8.85 5.48
C ILE A 86 1.05 9.39 4.05
N VAL A 87 2.12 9.14 3.29
CA VAL A 87 2.23 9.58 1.89
C VAL A 87 1.10 8.95 1.05
N GLN A 88 0.84 7.66 1.23
CA GLN A 88 -0.20 6.96 0.47
C GLN A 88 -1.60 7.51 0.75
N VAL A 89 -1.88 7.83 2.01
CA VAL A 89 -3.13 8.51 2.42
C VAL A 89 -3.21 9.92 1.84
N ALA A 90 -2.12 10.69 1.87
CA ALA A 90 -2.10 12.03 1.27
C ALA A 90 -2.38 11.98 -0.23
N VAL A 91 -1.80 11.02 -0.94
CA VAL A 91 -2.04 10.79 -2.37
C VAL A 91 -3.50 10.50 -2.64
N PHE A 92 -4.16 9.66 -1.82
CA PHE A 92 -5.60 9.39 -1.95
C PHE A 92 -6.45 10.67 -1.91
N TYR A 93 -6.11 11.65 -1.07
CA TYR A 93 -6.83 12.92 -1.05
C TYR A 93 -6.50 13.80 -2.26
N ILE A 94 -5.25 13.82 -2.71
CA ILE A 94 -4.82 14.61 -3.87
C ILE A 94 -5.50 14.12 -5.16
N VAL A 95 -5.62 12.80 -5.36
CA VAL A 95 -6.20 12.24 -6.59
C VAL A 95 -7.71 12.47 -6.72
N LYS A 96 -8.38 12.87 -5.64
CA LYS A 96 -9.80 13.30 -5.66
C LYS A 96 -10.00 14.69 -6.24
N ILE A 97 -8.96 15.53 -6.30
CA ILE A 97 -9.05 16.89 -6.85
C ILE A 97 -9.46 16.89 -8.32
N PRO A 98 -8.80 16.14 -9.23
CA PRO A 98 -9.20 16.10 -10.65
C PRO A 98 -10.45 15.26 -10.92
N VAL A 99 -10.82 14.34 -10.02
CA VAL A 99 -11.97 13.46 -10.17
C VAL A 99 -12.87 13.58 -8.93
N PRO A 100 -13.83 14.55 -8.94
CA PRO A 100 -14.79 14.70 -7.87
C PRO A 100 -15.63 13.43 -7.68
N ASP A 101 -16.07 13.21 -6.44
CA ASP A 101 -16.87 12.04 -6.05
C ASP A 101 -16.23 10.68 -6.41
N LEU A 102 -14.90 10.62 -6.41
CA LEU A 102 -14.12 9.43 -6.77
C LEU A 102 -14.63 8.15 -6.07
N SER A 103 -14.93 8.25 -4.77
CA SER A 103 -15.36 7.11 -3.97
C SER A 103 -16.80 6.67 -4.29
N GLY A 104 -17.72 7.60 -4.56
CA GLY A 104 -19.07 7.26 -5.00
C GLY A 104 -19.06 6.56 -6.36
N ARG A 105 -18.22 7.05 -7.28
CA ARG A 105 -18.08 6.46 -8.62
C ARG A 105 -17.46 5.06 -8.61
N ILE A 106 -16.48 4.81 -7.73
CA ILE A 106 -15.94 3.47 -7.52
C ILE A 106 -17.02 2.55 -6.94
N ALA A 107 -17.81 3.01 -5.97
CA ALA A 107 -18.93 2.24 -5.43
C ALA A 107 -20.06 1.98 -6.45
N ALA A 108 -20.15 2.79 -7.50
CA ALA A 108 -21.03 2.58 -8.64
C ALA A 108 -20.45 1.61 -9.71
N GLY A 109 -19.27 1.04 -9.47
CA GLY A 109 -18.60 0.09 -10.37
C GLY A 109 -17.89 0.74 -11.56
N GLU A 110 -17.64 2.05 -11.52
CA GLU A 110 -16.92 2.71 -12.61
C GLU A 110 -15.42 2.38 -12.59
N LEU A 111 -14.94 1.76 -13.66
CA LEU A 111 -13.54 1.34 -13.78
C LEU A 111 -12.56 2.50 -13.96
N ALA A 112 -12.91 3.54 -14.71
CA ALA A 112 -12.02 4.68 -14.95
C ALA A 112 -11.54 5.39 -13.66
N PRO A 113 -12.42 5.78 -12.72
CA PRO A 113 -11.99 6.37 -11.45
C PRO A 113 -11.20 5.37 -10.58
N ALA A 114 -11.55 4.09 -10.60
CA ALA A 114 -10.79 3.05 -9.89
C ALA A 114 -9.36 2.90 -10.42
N ILE A 115 -9.19 2.86 -11.74
CA ILE A 115 -7.89 2.78 -12.42
C ILE A 115 -7.08 4.04 -12.13
N TRP A 116 -7.69 5.23 -12.21
CA TRP A 116 -7.04 6.50 -11.87
C TRP A 116 -6.51 6.48 -10.44
N LEU A 117 -7.37 6.17 -9.47
CA LEU A 117 -7.00 6.07 -8.06
C LEU A 117 -5.82 5.08 -7.88
N GLY A 118 -6.00 3.86 -8.38
CA GLY A 118 -5.03 2.78 -8.22
C GLY A 118 -3.67 3.12 -8.83
N LEU A 119 -3.62 3.58 -10.08
CA LEU A 119 -2.37 3.89 -10.77
C LEU A 119 -1.68 5.14 -10.22
N SER A 120 -2.42 6.18 -9.84
CA SER A 120 -1.81 7.35 -9.19
C SER A 120 -1.19 6.98 -7.85
N SER A 121 -1.87 6.12 -7.08
CA SER A 121 -1.39 5.59 -5.81
C SER A 121 -0.13 4.72 -6.00
N LEU A 122 -0.11 3.88 -7.03
CA LEU A 122 1.07 3.08 -7.40
C LEU A 122 2.26 3.97 -7.82
N ALA A 123 2.01 4.96 -8.68
CA ALA A 123 3.05 5.87 -9.15
C ALA A 123 3.69 6.67 -8.01
N ALA A 124 2.88 7.19 -7.10
CA ALA A 124 3.38 7.90 -5.92
C ALA A 124 4.14 6.98 -4.96
N GLY A 125 3.67 5.74 -4.80
CA GLY A 125 4.37 4.71 -4.05
C GLY A 125 5.76 4.40 -4.59
N LEU A 126 5.89 4.22 -5.90
CA LEU A 126 7.18 4.01 -6.57
C LEU A 126 8.12 5.20 -6.40
N LEU A 127 7.61 6.43 -6.51
CA LEU A 127 8.40 7.64 -6.26
C LEU A 127 8.89 7.69 -4.82
N ASN A 128 8.00 7.40 -3.85
CA ASN A 128 8.35 7.33 -2.44
C ASN A 128 9.44 6.27 -2.18
N ALA A 129 9.32 5.10 -2.81
CA ALA A 129 10.31 4.02 -2.71
C ALA A 129 11.69 4.46 -3.23
N ALA A 130 11.73 5.15 -4.36
CA ALA A 130 12.96 5.69 -4.93
C ALA A 130 13.61 6.74 -4.02
N CYS A 131 12.79 7.56 -3.35
CA CYS A 131 13.27 8.53 -2.39
C CYS A 131 13.85 7.92 -1.11
N MET A 132 13.64 6.63 -0.82
CA MET A 132 14.19 5.94 0.36
C MET A 132 15.52 5.22 0.09
N ILE A 133 16.06 5.31 -1.13
CA ILE A 133 17.34 4.71 -1.51
C ILE A 133 18.45 5.74 -1.23
N TYR A 134 18.98 5.77 -0.01
CA TYR A 134 20.12 6.62 0.34
C TYR A 134 20.94 6.07 1.50
#